data_AF-A0A1C2DS59-F1
#
_entry.id   AF-A0A1C2DS59-F1
#
_cell.length_a   1.000
_cell.length_b   1.000
_cell.length_c   1.000
_cell.angle_alpha   90.00
_cell.angle_beta   90.00
_cell.angle_gamma   90.00
#
_symmetry.space_group_name_H-M   'P 1'
#
loop_
_entity.id
_entity.type
_entity.pdbx_description
1 polymer ?
#
loop_
_entity_poly.entity_id
_entity_poly.type
_entity_poly.pdbx_seq_one_letter_code
_entity_poly.pdbx_strand_id
1 'polypeptide(L)'
;MEGRGCGCSGAYGETKIDAVEAWNRRAAPTLPADEKGLVDEWRSPDEMPDTPKGTEQNFIVAVRRARSGKVYSFPSAYLNAYPLRYEYECPKGEGCDGNGCEDGCPITGWYSATGDGEDGLTYSPMYMDPGDEFLGWRKVPQWPASADMEG
;
A
#
# COMPACT_ATOMS: atom_id res chain seq x y z
N MET A 1 -61.41 6.70 -13.25
CA MET A 1 -60.43 5.66 -12.90
C MET A 1 -59.31 5.73 -13.93
N GLU A 2 -58.26 6.50 -13.63
CA GLU A 2 -57.05 6.56 -14.45
C GLU A 2 -56.02 5.62 -13.83
N GLY A 3 -55.77 4.49 -14.48
CA GLY A 3 -54.64 3.62 -14.17
C GLY A 3 -53.43 4.06 -14.99
N ARG A 4 -52.47 4.75 -14.37
CA ARG A 4 -51.17 5.05 -14.98
C ARG A 4 -50.33 3.77 -15.00
N GLY A 5 -50.19 3.19 -16.19
CA GLY A 5 -49.19 2.16 -16.44
C GLY A 5 -47.78 2.77 -16.36
N CYS A 6 -46.94 2.17 -15.53
CA CYS A 6 -45.52 2.48 -15.44
C CYS A 6 -44.82 1.92 -16.69
N GLY A 7 -44.62 2.76 -17.72
CA GLY A 7 -43.89 2.39 -18.92
C GLY A 7 -42.40 2.67 -18.76
N CYS A 8 -41.62 1.67 -18.32
CA CYS A 8 -40.18 1.69 -18.54
C CYS A 8 -39.91 1.38 -20.02
N SER A 9 -39.99 2.38 -20.89
CA SER A 9 -39.51 2.25 -22.27
C SER A 9 -38.00 2.34 -22.28
N GLY A 10 -37.34 1.18 -22.26
CA GLY A 10 -35.90 1.05 -22.46
C GLY A 10 -35.52 1.50 -23.87
N ALA A 11 -34.85 2.65 -23.97
CA ALA A 11 -34.20 3.08 -25.19
C ALA A 11 -32.93 2.22 -25.41
N TYR A 12 -33.06 1.13 -26.13
CA TYR A 12 -31.92 0.42 -26.72
C TYR A 12 -31.39 1.26 -27.88
N GLY A 13 -30.38 2.10 -27.61
CA GLY A 13 -29.74 2.91 -28.64
C GLY A 13 -28.49 3.69 -28.21
N GLU A 14 -28.06 3.61 -26.95
CA GLU A 14 -26.80 4.25 -26.53
C GLU A 14 -25.62 3.43 -27.03
N THR A 15 -24.75 4.05 -27.85
CA THR A 15 -23.47 3.43 -28.17
C THR A 15 -22.64 3.37 -26.88
N LYS A 16 -21.70 2.42 -26.77
CA LYS A 16 -20.81 2.33 -25.59
C LYS A 16 -20.10 3.66 -25.29
N ILE A 17 -19.91 4.51 -26.30
CA ILE A 17 -19.29 5.82 -26.18
C ILE A 17 -20.23 6.77 -25.42
N ASP A 18 -21.51 6.84 -25.80
CA ASP A 18 -22.50 7.72 -25.14
C ASP A 18 -22.71 7.33 -23.67
N ALA A 19 -22.73 6.02 -23.38
CA ALA A 19 -22.82 5.52 -22.01
C ALA A 19 -21.59 5.86 -21.16
N VAL A 20 -20.38 5.77 -21.73
CA VAL A 20 -19.12 6.17 -21.06
C VAL A 20 -19.09 7.68 -20.83
N GLU A 21 -19.51 8.48 -21.80
CA GLU A 21 -19.57 9.94 -21.65
C GLU A 21 -20.61 10.36 -20.60
N ALA A 22 -21.79 9.73 -20.58
CA ALA A 22 -22.82 10.00 -19.59
C ALA A 22 -22.41 9.54 -18.18
N TRP A 23 -21.63 8.48 -18.07
CA TRP A 23 -21.01 8.05 -16.83
C TRP A 23 -19.94 9.05 -16.37
N ASN A 24 -19.00 9.43 -17.25
CA ASN A 24 -17.94 10.41 -16.94
C ASN A 24 -18.51 11.76 -16.49
N ARG A 25 -19.60 12.22 -17.11
CA ARG A 25 -20.27 13.48 -16.76
C ARG A 25 -20.93 13.44 -15.38
N ARG A 26 -21.43 12.27 -14.96
CA ARG A 26 -21.99 12.04 -13.62
C ARG A 26 -20.92 11.77 -12.57
N ALA A 27 -19.85 11.09 -12.97
CA ALA A 27 -18.81 10.59 -12.10
C ALA A 27 -17.69 11.62 -11.87
N ALA A 28 -17.60 12.69 -12.67
CA ALA A 28 -16.60 13.74 -12.50
C ALA A 28 -16.74 14.36 -11.10
N PRO A 29 -15.85 14.04 -10.14
CA PRO A 29 -15.81 14.75 -8.89
C PRO A 29 -15.33 16.16 -9.20
N THR A 30 -15.94 17.17 -8.60
CA THR A 30 -15.22 18.42 -8.36
C THR A 30 -14.15 18.09 -7.33
N LEU A 31 -12.99 17.64 -7.80
CA LEU A 31 -11.82 17.48 -6.94
C LEU A 31 -11.58 18.84 -6.27
N PRO A 32 -11.45 18.91 -4.94
CA PRO A 32 -11.09 20.15 -4.28
C PRO A 32 -9.80 20.68 -4.91
N ALA A 33 -9.80 21.95 -5.31
CA ALA A 33 -8.63 22.60 -5.93
C ALA A 33 -7.41 22.74 -4.98
N ASP A 34 -7.56 22.30 -3.73
CA ASP A 34 -6.48 22.08 -2.79
C ASP A 34 -5.91 20.66 -2.97
N GLU A 35 -5.06 20.50 -3.99
CA GLU A 35 -4.13 19.37 -4.08
C GLU A 35 -2.84 19.62 -3.27
N LYS A 36 -2.74 20.75 -2.56
CA LYS A 36 -1.50 21.20 -1.91
C LYS A 36 -1.19 20.46 -0.62
N GLY A 37 -2.13 19.70 -0.06
CA GLY A 37 -1.93 18.88 1.13
C GLY A 37 -1.50 17.42 0.90
N LEU A 38 -1.49 16.91 -0.35
CA LEU A 38 -1.30 15.48 -0.63
C LEU A 38 0.11 15.10 -1.12
N VAL A 39 1.01 16.08 -1.26
CA VAL A 39 2.36 15.88 -1.78
C VAL A 39 3.33 15.55 -0.64
N ASP A 40 3.13 14.39 0.01
CA ASP A 40 4.26 13.77 0.71
C ASP A 40 5.29 13.37 -0.35
N GLU A 41 6.44 14.03 -0.29
CA GLU A 41 7.54 13.91 -1.23
C GLU A 41 8.12 12.49 -1.23
N TRP A 42 8.36 11.94 -2.42
CA TRP A 42 9.08 10.67 -2.58
C TRP A 42 10.52 10.83 -2.09
N ARG A 43 10.96 9.87 -1.29
CA ARG A 43 12.30 9.78 -0.71
C ARG A 43 13.16 8.81 -1.47
N SER A 44 14.46 9.06 -1.49
CA SER A 44 15.44 8.19 -2.15
C SER A 44 15.50 6.81 -1.48
N PRO A 45 15.80 5.72 -2.21
CA PRO A 45 16.13 4.42 -1.63
C PRO A 45 17.24 4.46 -0.58
N ASP A 46 18.20 5.38 -0.74
CA ASP A 46 19.35 5.55 0.15
C ASP A 46 18.98 6.27 1.45
N GLU A 47 17.85 6.97 1.48
CA GLU A 47 17.33 7.62 2.69
C GLU A 47 16.59 6.57 3.53
N MET A 48 17.11 6.23 4.70
CA MET A 48 16.43 5.28 5.59
C MET A 48 15.20 5.95 6.22
N PRO A 49 14.03 5.28 6.24
CA PRO A 49 12.88 5.78 6.99
C PRO A 49 13.19 5.97 8.47
N ASP A 50 12.67 7.04 9.07
CA ASP A 50 12.75 7.31 10.51
C ASP A 50 11.76 6.44 11.32
N THR A 51 11.90 5.12 11.17
CA THR A 51 11.13 4.12 11.92
C THR A 51 11.86 3.83 13.23
N PRO A 52 11.23 3.91 14.42
CA PRO A 52 11.89 3.57 15.69
C PRO A 52 12.43 2.14 15.73
N LYS A 53 13.53 1.90 16.45
CA LYS A 53 14.09 0.55 16.65
C LYS A 53 13.09 -0.36 17.38
N GLY A 54 13.03 -1.62 16.99
CA GLY A 54 12.09 -2.61 17.52
C GLY A 54 10.68 -2.47 16.96
N THR A 55 10.47 -1.58 15.98
CA THR A 55 9.15 -1.30 15.40
C THR A 55 9.15 -1.47 13.90
N GLU A 56 7.95 -1.40 13.33
CA GLU A 56 7.70 -1.40 11.90
C GLU A 56 6.83 -0.23 11.49
N GLN A 57 6.89 0.13 10.21
CA GLN A 57 5.97 1.11 9.63
C GLN A 57 5.67 0.82 8.16
N ASN A 58 4.43 1.05 7.74
CA ASN A 58 3.99 0.86 6.36
C ASN A 58 4.27 2.11 5.51
N PHE A 59 4.78 1.87 4.30
CA PHE A 59 5.09 2.87 3.29
C PHE A 59 4.53 2.46 1.93
N ILE A 60 4.53 3.40 1.00
CA ILE A 60 4.37 3.12 -0.43
C ILE A 60 5.76 3.15 -1.04
N VAL A 61 6.15 2.07 -1.71
CA VAL A 61 7.42 1.95 -2.43
C VAL A 61 7.20 2.06 -3.93
N ALA A 62 8.22 2.49 -4.68
CA ALA A 62 8.22 2.53 -6.14
C ALA A 62 9.38 1.69 -6.69
N VAL A 63 9.07 0.76 -7.59
CA VAL A 63 10.06 -0.11 -8.25
C VAL A 63 9.88 -0.05 -9.76
N ARG A 64 10.98 0.15 -10.49
CA ARG A 64 11.04 0.00 -11.94
C ARG A 64 11.36 -1.44 -12.29
N ARG A 65 10.47 -2.11 -13.04
CA ARG A 65 10.64 -3.52 -13.42
C ARG A 65 11.58 -3.65 -14.61
N ALA A 66 12.62 -4.49 -14.50
CA ALA A 66 13.63 -4.69 -15.53
C ALA A 66 13.02 -5.10 -16.88
N ARG A 67 12.08 -6.04 -16.84
CA ARG A 67 11.48 -6.65 -18.03
C ARG A 67 10.61 -5.70 -18.85
N SER A 68 9.96 -4.73 -18.19
CA SER A 68 8.97 -3.86 -18.86
C SER A 68 9.36 -2.39 -18.88
N GLY A 69 10.34 -1.97 -18.07
CA GLY A 69 10.70 -0.57 -17.85
C GLY A 69 9.63 0.23 -17.09
N LYS A 70 8.50 -0.38 -16.72
CA LYS A 70 7.39 0.29 -16.04
C LYS A 70 7.67 0.45 -14.56
N VAL A 71 7.18 1.55 -14.00
CA VAL A 71 7.21 1.81 -12.57
C VAL A 71 5.92 1.31 -11.94
N TYR A 72 6.04 0.55 -10.86
CA TYR A 72 4.93 0.08 -10.04
C TYR A 72 5.08 0.64 -8.63
N SER A 73 3.96 1.04 -8.05
CA SER A 73 3.88 1.44 -6.65
C SER A 73 3.00 0.48 -5.87
N PHE A 74 3.46 0.05 -4.70
CA PHE A 74 2.78 -0.93 -3.86
C PHE A 74 3.14 -0.72 -2.37
N PRO A 75 2.32 -1.23 -1.43
CA PRO A 75 2.61 -1.13 -0.01
C PRO A 75 3.77 -2.06 0.39
N SER A 76 4.62 -1.59 1.30
CA SER A 76 5.67 -2.39 1.94
C SER A 76 5.90 -1.89 3.36
N ALA A 77 6.19 -2.80 4.28
CA ALA A 77 6.62 -2.49 5.63
C ALA A 77 8.14 -2.28 5.66
N TYR A 78 8.59 -1.22 6.32
CA TYR A 78 9.98 -1.09 6.73
C TYR A 78 10.10 -1.57 8.17
N LEU A 79 10.94 -2.57 8.38
CA LEU A 79 11.30 -3.11 9.69
C LEU A 79 12.60 -2.43 10.14
N ASN A 80 12.68 -1.99 11.40
CA ASN A 80 13.94 -1.49 11.97
C ASN A 80 14.28 -2.21 13.28
N ALA A 81 15.26 -3.11 13.22
CA ALA A 81 15.58 -4.04 14.31
C ALA A 81 14.33 -4.73 14.88
N TYR A 82 13.35 -5.03 14.02
CA TYR A 82 12.07 -5.61 14.40
C TYR A 82 12.24 -7.10 14.72
N PRO A 83 11.75 -7.61 15.86
CA PRO A 83 11.96 -8.99 16.28
C PRO A 83 11.07 -9.97 15.49
N LEU A 84 11.63 -10.59 14.45
CA LEU A 84 10.93 -11.63 13.68
C LEU A 84 11.21 -13.02 14.25
N ARG A 85 10.14 -13.80 14.45
CA ARG A 85 10.24 -15.23 14.78
C ARG A 85 10.33 -16.06 13.51
N TYR A 86 11.15 -17.11 13.56
CA TYR A 86 11.38 -18.04 12.47
C TYR A 86 10.84 -19.41 12.84
N GLU A 87 10.11 -20.05 11.92
CA GLU A 87 9.48 -21.36 12.14
C GLU A 87 10.50 -22.51 12.18
N TYR A 88 11.61 -22.38 11.43
CA TYR A 88 12.58 -23.46 11.23
C TYR A 88 13.95 -23.14 11.85
N GLU A 89 14.76 -22.37 11.13
CA GLU A 89 16.13 -22.05 11.53
C GLU A 89 16.32 -20.54 11.59
N CYS A 90 16.90 -20.11 12.71
CA CYS A 90 17.32 -18.74 12.92
C CYS A 90 18.47 -18.38 11.96
N PRO A 91 18.40 -17.24 11.26
CA PRO A 91 19.56 -16.75 10.52
C PRO A 91 20.75 -16.55 11.48
N LYS A 92 21.95 -16.93 11.04
CA LYS A 92 23.19 -16.73 11.82
C LYS A 92 23.78 -15.37 11.48
N GLY A 93 23.92 -14.49 12.46
CA GLY A 93 24.50 -13.15 12.28
C GLY A 93 23.60 -12.03 12.82
N GLU A 94 24.14 -10.80 12.82
CA GLU A 94 23.45 -9.55 13.20
C GLU A 94 22.55 -9.63 14.45
N GLY A 95 23.07 -10.20 15.53
CA GLY A 95 22.34 -10.30 16.81
C GLY A 95 21.46 -11.55 16.94
N CYS A 96 21.45 -12.43 15.95
CA CYS A 96 20.93 -13.80 16.08
C CYS A 96 22.06 -14.84 16.12
N ASP A 97 22.06 -15.64 17.17
CA ASP A 97 23.11 -16.62 17.50
C ASP A 97 22.87 -18.00 16.87
N GLY A 98 21.78 -18.16 16.11
CA GLY A 98 21.41 -19.41 15.46
C GLY A 98 20.79 -20.45 16.40
N ASN A 99 20.61 -20.16 17.68
CA ASN A 99 20.00 -21.05 18.67
C ASN A 99 18.83 -20.36 19.37
N GLY A 100 17.60 -20.77 19.04
CA GLY A 100 16.42 -20.34 19.80
C GLY A 100 16.04 -18.86 19.57
N CYS A 101 15.32 -18.58 18.49
CA CYS A 101 14.69 -17.29 18.24
C CYS A 101 13.42 -17.07 19.08
N GLU A 102 13.36 -17.55 20.34
CA GLU A 102 12.13 -17.44 21.14
C GLU A 102 11.67 -15.97 21.28
N ASP A 103 12.63 -15.06 21.38
CA ASP A 103 12.44 -13.61 21.45
C ASP A 103 12.49 -12.90 20.07
N GLY A 104 12.75 -13.65 19.00
CA GLY A 104 12.88 -13.16 17.62
C GLY A 104 14.26 -12.62 17.26
N CYS A 105 14.60 -12.62 15.96
CA CYS A 105 15.79 -11.96 15.44
C CYS A 105 15.51 -10.51 15.08
N PRO A 106 16.40 -9.56 15.43
CA PRO A 106 16.25 -8.18 15.00
C PRO A 106 16.53 -8.05 13.50
N ILE A 107 15.53 -7.66 12.73
CA ILE A 107 15.63 -7.51 11.27
C ILE A 107 15.41 -6.06 10.86
N THR A 108 16.21 -5.60 9.90
CA THR A 108 16.08 -4.26 9.29
C THR A 108 15.96 -4.38 7.78
N GLY A 109 14.94 -3.75 7.19
CA GLY A 109 14.77 -3.72 5.74
C GLY A 109 13.32 -3.63 5.28
N TRP A 110 13.13 -3.78 3.97
CA TRP A 110 11.82 -3.71 3.30
C TRP A 110 11.19 -5.10 3.17
N TYR A 111 9.95 -5.23 3.64
CA TYR A 111 9.20 -6.47 3.69
C TYR A 111 7.77 -6.29 3.18
N SER A 112 7.21 -7.36 2.65
CA SER A 112 5.79 -7.52 2.41
C SER A 112 5.20 -8.31 3.57
N ALA A 113 4.23 -7.72 4.28
CA ALA A 113 3.49 -8.39 5.33
C ALA A 113 2.21 -9.02 4.76
N THR A 114 1.94 -10.27 5.10
CA THR A 114 0.73 -11.00 4.71
C THR A 114 0.14 -11.74 5.90
N GLY A 115 -1.18 -11.79 6.02
CA GLY A 115 -1.90 -12.47 7.09
C GLY A 115 -2.94 -11.57 7.76
N ASP A 116 -3.85 -12.19 8.50
CA ASP A 116 -4.97 -11.53 9.18
C ASP A 116 -5.07 -12.00 10.65
N GLY A 117 -4.30 -11.32 11.51
CA GLY A 117 -4.71 -10.97 12.89
C GLY A 117 -4.77 -12.05 13.97
N GLU A 118 -4.98 -13.34 13.68
CA GLU A 118 -5.06 -14.38 14.72
C GLU A 118 -3.73 -15.12 14.93
N ASP A 119 -3.04 -15.49 13.84
CA ASP A 119 -1.74 -16.18 13.88
C ASP A 119 -0.53 -15.23 13.71
N GLY A 120 -0.79 -13.92 13.62
CA GLY A 120 0.21 -12.89 13.35
C GLY A 120 0.47 -12.65 11.86
N LEU A 121 1.37 -11.71 11.57
CA LEU A 121 1.77 -11.38 10.20
C LEU A 121 3.00 -12.20 9.79
N THR A 122 2.95 -12.74 8.58
CA THR A 122 4.12 -13.32 7.91
C THR A 122 4.83 -12.24 7.11
N TYR A 123 6.13 -12.08 7.34
CA TYR A 123 6.98 -11.11 6.63
C TYR A 123 7.86 -11.81 5.62
N SER A 124 7.72 -11.42 4.35
CA SER A 124 8.63 -11.84 3.27
C SER A 124 9.44 -10.64 2.81
N PRO A 125 10.74 -10.77 2.49
CA PRO A 125 11.50 -9.66 1.90
C PRO A 125 10.77 -9.05 0.71
N MET A 126 10.86 -7.73 0.55
CA MET A 126 10.23 -7.03 -0.57
C MET A 126 10.68 -7.64 -1.89
N TYR A 127 9.72 -8.09 -2.69
CA TYR A 127 10.01 -8.84 -3.91
C TYR A 127 10.58 -7.95 -5.03
N MET A 128 11.85 -8.20 -5.37
CA MET A 128 12.55 -7.60 -6.49
C MET A 128 13.08 -8.70 -7.42
N ASP A 129 12.67 -8.68 -8.69
CA ASP A 129 13.27 -9.55 -9.70
C ASP A 129 14.70 -9.08 -10.01
N PRO A 130 15.60 -9.97 -10.46
CA PRO A 130 16.93 -9.56 -10.93
C PRO A 130 16.86 -8.45 -11.98
N GLY A 131 17.54 -7.34 -11.71
CA GLY A 131 17.57 -6.16 -12.56
C GLY A 131 16.46 -5.13 -12.29
N ASP A 132 15.53 -5.42 -11.38
CA ASP A 132 14.60 -4.41 -10.89
C ASP A 132 15.35 -3.33 -10.12
N GLU A 133 14.80 -2.12 -10.17
CA GLU A 133 15.40 -0.97 -9.52
C GLU A 133 14.42 -0.35 -8.54
N PHE A 134 14.83 -0.30 -7.27
CA PHE A 134 14.11 0.42 -6.24
C PHE A 134 14.34 1.92 -6.45
N LEU A 135 13.28 2.68 -6.70
CA LEU A 135 13.34 4.10 -7.04
C LEU A 135 13.11 5.01 -5.84
N GLY A 136 12.44 4.53 -4.80
CA GLY A 136 12.17 5.32 -3.60
C GLY A 136 10.91 4.90 -2.86
N TRP A 137 10.65 5.61 -1.77
CA TRP A 137 9.54 5.34 -0.86
C TRP A 137 8.85 6.63 -0.42
N ARG A 138 7.62 6.53 0.08
CA ARG A 138 6.92 7.63 0.73
C ARG A 138 6.02 7.12 1.84
N LYS A 139 5.67 8.01 2.78
CA LYS A 139 4.67 7.70 3.81
C LYS A 139 3.31 7.43 3.17
N VAL A 140 2.57 6.49 3.78
CA VAL A 140 1.17 6.24 3.43
C VAL A 140 0.36 7.48 3.84
N PRO A 141 -0.29 8.18 2.89
CA PRO A 141 -1.14 9.31 3.22
C PRO A 141 -2.20 8.89 4.22
N GLN A 142 -2.33 9.64 5.30
CA GLN A 142 -3.38 9.41 6.29
C GLN A 142 -4.63 10.16 5.86
N TRP A 143 -5.78 9.48 5.94
CA TRP A 143 -7.04 10.21 5.90
C TRP A 143 -7.08 11.13 7.13
N PRO A 144 -7.39 12.42 7.00
CA PRO A 144 -7.54 13.28 8.16
C PRO A 144 -8.62 12.65 9.03
N ALA A 145 -8.28 12.30 10.27
CA ALA A 145 -9.29 11.87 11.24
C ALA A 145 -10.41 12.91 11.21
N SER A 146 -11.65 12.47 11.04
CA SER A 146 -12.80 13.37 11.10
C SER A 146 -12.69 14.11 12.42
N ALA A 147 -12.40 15.42 12.37
CA ALA A 147 -12.38 16.25 13.56
C ALA A 147 -13.70 16.05 14.30
N ASP A 148 -13.60 15.57 15.54
CA ASP A 148 -14.55 15.69 16.63
C ASP A 148 -16.03 15.77 16.22
N MET A 149 -16.66 14.61 15.98
CA MET A 149 -18.10 14.46 16.21
C MET A 149 -18.34 14.11 17.68
N GLU A 150 -17.86 14.94 18.61
CA GLU A 150 -18.43 15.02 19.95
C GLU A 150 -19.31 16.27 20.00
N GLY A 151 -20.62 16.04 19.88
CA GLY A 151 -21.68 17.00 20.16
C GLY A 151 -22.65 16.40 21.16
#